data_AF-A0A8T3TB21-F1
#
_entry.id   AF-A0A8T3TB21-F1
#
_cell.length_a   1.000
_cell.length_b   1.000
_cell.length_c   1.000
_cell.angle_alpha   90.00
_cell.angle_beta   90.00
_cell.angle_gamma   90.00
#
_symmetry.space_group_name_H-M   'P 1'
#
loop_
_entity.id
_entity.type
_entity.pdbx_description
1 polymer ?
#
loop_
_entity_poly.entity_id
_entity_poly.type
_entity_poly.pdbx_seq_one_letter_code
_entity_poly.pdbx_strand_id
1 'polypeptide(L)'
;MAETARSEDIEELLGEHPGELQRIERRLRERLLDAMPEGRETVDMGSKLLAYSLGTRMQDLCFAIIAHKSHVNLQLADGADLPDPDGMVEGTGKRVRHVKLRSVEDADRPAVARLIAAQLAGARAASEASSVEPTFFVSQAAFRAWLDEHHEFPTELLVGFYKKGSGRPSITWPEAVDEALCFGWIDGVRKGIDEERYSNRFTPRKPRSTWSARNIKRVEELTAQGRMRPAGRKAFQARLEENSGIYSYEQREAATLPAELEAQFEANPAAWAWFQARPPGYRKAAIWWVTSAKKEETRLRRLETLIADSEAGRTVAPLTTPSK
;
A
#
# COMPACT_ATOMS: atom_id res chain seq x y z
N MET A 1 12.63 -8.88 -6.69
CA MET A 1 12.67 -9.82 -5.55
C MET A 1 14.03 -9.60 -4.91
N ALA A 2 14.12 -9.31 -3.61
CA ALA A 2 15.43 -9.19 -2.97
C ALA A 2 15.98 -10.61 -2.77
N GLU A 3 17.06 -10.94 -3.48
CA GLU A 3 17.77 -12.21 -3.31
C GLU A 3 18.49 -12.21 -1.96
N THR A 4 18.70 -13.40 -1.37
CA THR A 4 19.53 -13.56 -0.17
C THR A 4 20.89 -12.91 -0.42
N ALA A 5 21.38 -12.12 0.53
CA ALA A 5 22.63 -11.39 0.38
C ALA A 5 23.80 -12.37 0.11
N ARG A 6 24.65 -12.03 -0.86
CA ARG A 6 25.92 -12.74 -1.07
C ARG A 6 26.90 -12.31 0.00
N SER A 7 27.74 -13.24 0.46
CA SER A 7 28.75 -12.93 1.48
C SER A 7 29.70 -11.81 1.04
N GLU A 8 30.03 -11.73 -0.24
CA GLU A 8 30.90 -10.69 -0.80
C GLU A 8 30.29 -9.28 -0.65
N ASP A 9 28.99 -9.14 -0.96
CA ASP A 9 28.28 -7.85 -0.90
C ASP A 9 28.15 -7.35 0.55
N ILE A 10 27.98 -8.26 1.51
CA ILE A 10 27.96 -7.93 2.95
C ILE A 10 29.32 -7.44 3.40
N GLU A 11 30.39 -8.17 3.05
CA GLU A 11 31.75 -7.79 3.43
C GLU A 11 32.19 -6.49 2.79
N GLU A 12 31.77 -6.23 1.54
CA GLU A 12 31.96 -4.93 0.88
C GLU A 12 31.30 -3.79 1.66
N LEU A 13 30.00 -3.92 1.97
CA LEU A 13 29.27 -2.89 2.72
C LEU A 13 29.89 -2.63 4.10
N LEU A 14 30.18 -3.69 4.86
CA LEU A 14 30.79 -3.57 6.19
C LEU A 14 32.22 -3.02 6.12
N GLY A 15 32.93 -3.22 5.02
CA GLY A 15 34.28 -2.73 4.77
C GLY A 15 34.37 -1.22 4.54
N GLU A 16 33.26 -0.56 4.18
CA GLU A 16 33.23 0.89 3.96
C GLU A 16 33.28 1.70 5.26
N HIS A 17 33.02 1.09 6.40
CA HIS A 17 32.85 1.78 7.68
C HIS A 17 34.11 1.69 8.57
N PRO A 18 34.40 2.76 9.35
CA PRO A 18 35.44 2.74 10.38
C PRO A 18 35.34 1.51 11.30
N GLY A 19 36.49 0.97 11.71
CA GLY A 19 36.56 -0.33 12.40
C GLY A 19 35.70 -0.45 13.67
N GLU A 20 35.41 0.64 14.38
CA GLU A 20 34.47 0.59 15.51
C GLU A 20 33.01 0.39 15.07
N LEU A 21 32.56 1.12 14.04
CA LEU A 21 31.22 0.96 13.48
C LEU A 21 31.05 -0.44 12.88
N GLN A 22 32.07 -0.92 12.17
CA GLN A 22 32.09 -2.27 11.63
C GLN A 22 31.93 -3.33 12.73
N ARG A 23 32.59 -3.17 13.89
CA ARG A 23 32.41 -4.10 15.03
C ARG A 23 30.98 -4.08 15.57
N ILE A 24 30.34 -2.91 15.65
CA ILE A 24 28.95 -2.79 16.10
C ILE A 24 28.00 -3.46 15.12
N GLU A 25 28.17 -3.21 13.81
CA GLU A 25 27.36 -3.85 12.76
C GLU A 25 27.50 -5.37 12.77
N ARG A 26 28.72 -5.90 12.87
CA ARG A 26 28.96 -7.35 12.97
C ARG A 26 28.32 -7.94 14.21
N ARG A 27 28.41 -7.25 15.36
CA ARG A 27 27.78 -7.72 16.59
C ARG A 27 26.25 -7.76 16.48
N LEU A 28 25.65 -6.73 15.90
CA LEU A 28 24.21 -6.70 15.66
C LEU A 28 23.77 -7.80 14.70
N ARG A 29 24.54 -8.00 13.61
CA ARG A 29 24.29 -9.07 12.65
C ARG A 29 24.26 -10.43 13.31
N GLU A 30 25.27 -10.76 14.12
CA GLU A 30 25.29 -12.00 14.92
C GLU A 30 24.02 -12.15 15.76
N ARG A 31 23.65 -11.12 16.54
CA ARG A 31 22.48 -11.16 17.41
C ARG A 31 21.17 -11.33 16.63
N LEU A 32 21.04 -10.70 15.46
CA LEU A 32 19.85 -10.82 14.62
C LEU A 32 19.76 -12.20 13.97
N LEU A 33 20.87 -12.76 13.49
CA LEU A 33 20.92 -14.11 12.92
C LEU A 33 20.60 -15.17 13.99
N ASP A 34 21.13 -15.01 15.20
CA ASP A 34 20.82 -15.90 16.33
C ASP A 34 19.33 -15.84 16.72
N ALA A 35 18.75 -14.63 16.71
CA ALA A 35 17.33 -14.44 17.02
C ALA A 35 16.39 -14.88 15.87
N MET A 36 16.92 -14.97 14.64
CA MET A 36 16.17 -15.24 13.42
C MET A 36 16.84 -16.36 12.59
N PRO A 37 16.90 -17.61 13.10
CA PRO A 37 17.58 -18.71 12.40
C PRO A 37 16.97 -19.01 11.01
N GLU A 38 15.67 -18.75 10.82
CA GLU A 38 14.96 -18.89 9.54
C GLU A 38 14.77 -17.54 8.81
N GLY A 39 15.37 -16.47 9.34
CA GLY A 39 15.28 -15.14 8.78
C GLY A 39 16.07 -15.01 7.48
N ARG A 40 15.62 -14.09 6.62
CA ARG A 40 16.37 -13.68 5.42
C ARG A 40 17.18 -12.43 5.71
N GLU A 41 18.46 -12.52 5.41
CA GLU A 41 19.38 -11.38 5.34
C GLU A 41 19.52 -10.92 3.89
N THR A 42 19.37 -9.62 3.67
CA THR A 42 19.48 -8.95 2.37
C THR A 42 20.34 -7.70 2.51
N VAL A 43 21.01 -7.31 1.45
CA VAL A 43 21.87 -6.12 1.40
C VAL A 43 21.35 -5.17 0.32
N ASP A 44 21.23 -3.90 0.67
CA ASP A 44 20.92 -2.83 -0.27
C ASP A 44 22.12 -1.88 -0.35
N MET A 45 22.91 -2.02 -1.41
CA MET A 45 24.09 -1.19 -1.65
C MET A 45 23.74 0.26 -1.98
N GLY A 46 22.53 0.52 -2.51
CA GLY A 46 22.06 1.87 -2.80
C GLY A 46 21.72 2.65 -1.53
N SER A 47 21.04 1.98 -0.59
CA SER A 47 20.68 2.56 0.71
C SER A 47 21.72 2.30 1.81
N LYS A 48 22.79 1.56 1.49
CA LYS A 48 23.87 1.16 2.40
C LYS A 48 23.36 0.56 3.71
N LEU A 49 22.55 -0.50 3.61
CA LEU A 49 21.97 -1.18 4.76
C LEU A 49 21.93 -2.69 4.63
N LEU A 50 21.92 -3.36 5.78
CA LEU A 50 21.54 -4.77 5.90
C LEU A 50 20.10 -4.84 6.39
N ALA A 51 19.25 -5.62 5.73
CA ALA A 51 17.85 -5.79 6.06
C ALA A 51 17.54 -7.24 6.42
N TYR A 52 16.73 -7.43 7.46
CA TYR A 52 16.39 -8.73 8.03
C TYR A 52 14.87 -8.91 8.04
N SER A 53 14.39 -9.96 7.37
CA SER A 53 12.96 -10.20 7.14
C SER A 53 12.57 -11.64 7.47
N LEU A 54 11.34 -11.86 7.91
CA LEU A 54 10.76 -13.21 8.11
C LEU A 54 10.13 -13.79 6.83
N GLY A 55 10.09 -13.02 5.75
CA GLY A 55 9.44 -13.39 4.49
C GLY A 55 10.04 -12.63 3.31
N THR A 56 9.39 -12.72 2.15
CA THR A 56 9.87 -12.08 0.90
C THR A 56 9.22 -10.73 0.61
N ARG A 57 8.20 -10.34 1.37
CA ARG A 57 7.44 -9.12 1.14
C ARG A 57 8.00 -8.01 2.00
N MET A 58 7.85 -6.76 1.56
CA MET A 58 8.28 -5.58 2.32
C MET A 58 7.65 -5.49 3.72
N GLN A 59 6.41 -5.99 3.87
CA GLN A 59 5.71 -6.08 5.15
C GLN A 59 6.33 -7.11 6.12
N ASP A 60 7.17 -8.01 5.63
CA ASP A 60 7.85 -9.03 6.44
C ASP A 60 9.21 -8.54 6.96
N LEU A 61 9.61 -7.29 6.62
CA LEU A 61 10.81 -6.63 7.13
C LEU A 61 10.67 -6.41 8.64
N CYS A 62 11.67 -6.87 9.40
CA CYS A 62 11.70 -6.74 10.85
C CYS A 62 12.75 -5.72 11.30
N PHE A 63 13.95 -5.78 10.70
CA PHE A 63 15.07 -4.95 11.11
C PHE A 63 15.85 -4.41 9.91
N ALA A 64 16.54 -3.30 10.13
CA ALA A 64 17.66 -2.89 9.29
C ALA A 64 18.83 -2.39 10.14
N ILE A 65 20.05 -2.67 9.72
CA ILE A 65 21.28 -2.11 10.29
C ILE A 65 21.79 -1.04 9.32
N ILE A 66 21.97 0.18 9.83
CA ILE A 66 22.46 1.31 9.04
C ILE A 66 23.57 2.02 9.83
N ALA A 67 24.77 2.07 9.29
CA ALA A 67 25.82 2.90 9.86
C ALA A 67 25.65 4.38 9.51
N HIS A 68 25.91 5.22 10.49
CA HIS A 68 26.06 6.66 10.35
C HIS A 68 27.48 7.07 10.74
N LYS A 69 27.81 8.36 10.57
CA LYS A 69 29.15 8.89 10.82
C LYS A 69 29.75 8.58 12.20
N SER A 70 28.92 8.35 13.23
CA SER A 70 29.38 8.18 14.62
C SER A 70 28.61 7.16 15.44
N HIS A 71 27.74 6.38 14.80
CA HIS A 71 26.89 5.39 15.46
C HIS A 71 26.30 4.44 14.42
N VAL A 72 25.77 3.31 14.88
CA VAL A 72 24.96 2.40 14.09
C VAL A 72 23.53 2.47 14.57
N ASN A 73 22.59 2.53 13.65
CA ASN A 73 21.17 2.42 13.95
C ASN A 73 20.71 0.99 13.72
N LEU A 74 20.12 0.38 14.76
CA LEU A 74 19.24 -0.77 14.61
C LEU A 74 17.83 -0.24 14.39
N GLN A 75 17.34 -0.28 13.15
CA GLN A 75 15.95 0.04 12.84
C GLN A 75 15.02 -1.10 13.26
N LEU A 76 13.89 -0.72 13.85
CA LEU A 76 12.79 -1.58 14.28
C LEU A 76 11.57 -1.25 13.41
N ALA A 77 11.13 -2.19 12.58
CA ALA A 77 10.09 -1.93 11.57
C ALA A 77 8.78 -1.40 12.17
N ASP A 78 8.44 -1.84 13.39
CA ASP A 78 7.25 -1.45 14.14
C ASP A 78 7.62 -0.80 15.49
N GLY A 79 8.80 -0.19 15.55
CA GLY A 79 9.34 0.38 16.80
C GLY A 79 8.48 1.47 17.44
N ALA A 80 7.54 2.09 16.73
CA ALA A 80 6.61 3.06 17.31
C ALA A 80 5.61 2.43 18.29
N ASP A 81 5.33 1.13 18.14
CA ASP A 81 4.33 0.39 18.90
C ASP A 81 4.97 -0.61 19.88
N LEU A 82 6.30 -0.70 19.91
CA LEU A 82 7.01 -1.63 20.80
C LEU A 82 7.05 -1.12 22.25
N PRO A 83 6.92 -2.01 23.24
CA PRO A 83 7.24 -1.68 24.62
C PRO A 83 8.70 -1.24 24.76
N ASP A 84 8.92 -0.04 25.30
CA ASP A 84 10.26 0.52 25.53
C ASP A 84 10.45 0.94 26.99
N PRO A 85 10.53 -0.02 27.94
CA PRO A 85 10.69 0.28 29.36
C PRO A 85 12.04 0.95 29.69
N ASP A 86 13.04 0.78 28.81
CA ASP A 86 14.39 1.30 28.99
C ASP A 86 14.60 2.66 28.28
N GLY A 87 13.62 3.16 27.53
CA GLY A 87 13.68 4.44 26.82
C GLY A 87 14.74 4.50 25.73
N MET A 88 15.04 3.37 25.08
CA MET A 88 16.09 3.25 24.06
C MET A 88 15.62 3.55 22.64
N VAL A 89 14.32 3.57 22.39
CA VAL A 89 13.75 3.69 21.04
C VAL A 89 13.64 5.18 20.65
N GLU A 90 14.32 5.55 19.58
CA GLU A 90 14.40 6.91 19.03
C GLU A 90 13.72 7.03 17.66
N GLY A 91 13.41 8.28 17.27
CA GLY A 91 12.98 8.67 15.92
C GLY A 91 11.54 9.17 15.84
N THR A 92 11.15 9.79 14.72
CA THR A 92 9.83 10.43 14.49
C THR A 92 8.97 9.74 13.41
N GLY A 93 9.42 8.61 12.84
CA GLY A 93 8.66 7.79 11.89
C GLY A 93 7.35 7.21 12.45
N LYS A 94 6.28 7.14 11.64
CA LYS A 94 4.95 6.68 12.10
C LYS A 94 4.91 5.22 12.57
N ARG A 95 5.84 4.40 12.10
CA ARG A 95 5.90 2.95 12.34
C ARG A 95 7.33 2.53 12.68
N VAL A 96 8.25 2.84 11.78
CA VAL A 96 9.68 2.56 11.96
C VAL A 96 10.31 3.53 12.96
N ARG A 97 11.06 2.98 13.92
CA ARG A 97 11.93 3.70 14.86
C ARG A 97 13.30 3.04 14.87
N HIS A 98 14.24 3.54 15.65
CA HIS A 98 15.59 2.95 15.73
C HIS A 98 16.15 3.03 17.14
N VAL A 99 17.14 2.18 17.43
CA VAL A 99 18.02 2.31 18.57
C VAL A 99 19.38 2.77 18.08
N LYS A 100 19.93 3.81 18.69
CA LYS A 100 21.26 4.34 18.38
C LYS A 100 22.32 3.63 19.23
N LEU A 101 23.31 3.04 18.57
CA LEU A 101 24.35 2.23 19.21
C LEU A 101 25.73 2.82 18.89
N ARG A 102 26.52 3.09 19.92
CA ARG A 102 27.84 3.75 19.77
C ARG A 102 28.99 2.82 20.12
N SER A 103 28.72 1.68 20.72
CA SER A 103 29.72 0.66 21.03
C SER A 103 29.16 -0.75 20.90
N VAL A 104 30.03 -1.76 20.97
CA VAL A 104 29.64 -3.17 20.96
C VAL A 104 28.85 -3.51 22.22
N GLU A 105 29.21 -2.92 23.36
CA GLU A 105 28.52 -3.08 24.63
C GLU A 105 27.08 -2.55 24.55
N ASP A 106 26.83 -1.47 23.80
CA ASP A 106 25.47 -1.00 23.54
C ASP A 106 24.64 -2.06 22.84
N ALA A 107 25.20 -2.74 21.83
CA ALA A 107 24.52 -3.81 21.10
C ALA A 107 24.24 -5.04 21.97
N ASP A 108 25.06 -5.27 22.99
CA ASP A 108 24.94 -6.37 23.94
C ASP A 108 24.02 -6.09 25.14
N ARG A 109 23.49 -4.87 25.26
CA ARG A 109 22.57 -4.54 26.35
C ARG A 109 21.35 -5.47 26.34
N PRO A 110 20.92 -5.99 27.50
CA PRO A 110 19.70 -6.79 27.60
C PRO A 110 18.45 -6.09 27.04
N ALA A 111 18.41 -4.76 27.11
CA ALA A 111 17.35 -3.94 26.53
C ALA A 111 17.25 -4.10 25.00
N VAL A 112 18.38 -4.13 24.28
CA VAL A 112 18.39 -4.39 22.83
C VAL A 112 17.87 -5.79 22.52
N ALA A 113 18.24 -6.79 23.33
CA ALA A 113 17.71 -8.15 23.19
C ALA A 113 16.17 -8.21 23.37
N ARG A 114 15.63 -7.48 24.35
CA ARG A 114 14.18 -7.38 24.56
C ARG A 114 13.47 -6.73 23.38
N LEU A 115 14.03 -5.66 22.81
CA LEU A 115 13.46 -4.99 21.64
C LEU A 115 13.46 -5.90 20.40
N ILE A 116 14.55 -6.64 20.16
CA ILE A 116 14.62 -7.65 19.09
C ILE A 116 13.52 -8.71 19.29
N ALA A 117 13.40 -9.27 20.50
CA ALA A 117 12.39 -10.27 20.80
C ALA A 117 10.96 -9.74 20.63
N ALA A 118 10.69 -8.51 21.08
CA ALA A 118 9.38 -7.87 20.96
C ALA A 118 9.00 -7.60 19.49
N GLN A 119 9.92 -7.08 18.69
CA GLN A 119 9.72 -6.88 17.25
C GLN A 119 9.42 -8.21 16.54
N LEU A 120 10.16 -9.28 16.85
CA LEU A 120 9.94 -10.60 16.26
C LEU A 120 8.61 -11.21 16.67
N ALA A 121 8.23 -11.10 17.94
CA ALA A 121 6.93 -11.57 18.42
C ALA A 121 5.79 -10.84 17.71
N GLY A 122 5.88 -9.52 17.59
CA GLY A 122 4.91 -8.70 16.85
C GLY A 122 4.83 -9.08 15.38
N ALA A 123 5.97 -9.24 14.71
CA ALA A 123 6.02 -9.63 13.30
C ALA A 123 5.44 -11.02 13.04
N ARG A 124 5.71 -12.01 13.91
CA ARG A 124 5.13 -13.36 13.82
C ARG A 124 3.63 -13.33 14.04
N ALA A 125 3.16 -12.64 15.09
CA ALA A 125 1.73 -12.47 15.35
C ALA A 125 1.01 -11.74 14.21
N ALA A 126 1.63 -10.73 13.60
CA ALA A 126 1.08 -10.05 12.43
C ALA A 126 1.06 -10.95 11.17
N SER A 127 2.06 -11.80 11.01
CA SER A 127 2.10 -12.81 9.93
C SER A 127 0.99 -13.84 10.11
N GLU A 128 0.79 -14.35 11.32
CA GLU A 128 -0.31 -15.25 11.70
C GLU A 128 -1.68 -14.58 11.56
N ALA A 129 -1.84 -13.32 11.99
CA ALA A 129 -3.08 -12.58 11.76
C ALA A 129 -3.32 -12.32 10.26
N SER A 130 -2.26 -12.17 9.47
CA SER A 130 -2.32 -12.04 8.01
C SER A 130 -2.41 -13.39 7.28
N SER A 131 -2.41 -14.52 7.99
CA SER A 131 -2.48 -15.87 7.41
C SER A 131 -3.91 -16.35 7.17
N VAL A 132 -4.91 -15.47 7.24
CA VAL A 132 -6.26 -15.77 6.73
C VAL A 132 -6.13 -16.18 5.27
N GLU A 133 -6.17 -17.49 5.03
CA GLU A 133 -6.00 -18.03 3.70
C GLU A 133 -7.16 -17.55 2.82
N PRO A 134 -6.88 -17.08 1.59
CA PRO A 134 -7.94 -16.72 0.67
C PRO A 134 -8.84 -17.93 0.41
N THR A 135 -10.15 -17.76 0.59
CA THR A 135 -11.13 -18.76 0.17
C THR A 135 -11.37 -18.62 -1.33
N PHE A 136 -11.19 -19.71 -2.08
CA PHE A 136 -11.38 -19.73 -3.52
C PHE A 136 -12.74 -20.31 -3.87
N PHE A 137 -13.55 -19.56 -4.62
CA PHE A 137 -14.85 -20.02 -5.11
C PHE A 137 -14.76 -20.38 -6.58
N VAL A 138 -15.29 -21.54 -6.95
CA VAL A 138 -15.27 -22.03 -8.33
C VAL A 138 -16.30 -21.35 -9.25
N SER A 139 -17.30 -20.66 -8.67
CA SER A 139 -18.38 -20.01 -9.40
C SER A 139 -19.05 -18.88 -8.60
N GLN A 140 -19.83 -18.04 -9.30
CA GLN A 140 -20.69 -17.03 -8.67
C GLN A 140 -21.66 -17.64 -7.65
N ALA A 141 -22.27 -18.79 -7.98
CA ALA A 141 -23.22 -19.47 -7.10
C ALA A 141 -22.57 -19.98 -5.81
N ALA A 142 -21.34 -20.48 -5.87
CA ALA A 142 -20.61 -20.94 -4.70
C ALA A 142 -20.32 -19.79 -3.72
N PHE A 143 -19.93 -18.62 -4.25
CA PHE A 143 -19.71 -17.45 -3.40
C PHE A 143 -21.01 -16.90 -2.81
N ARG A 144 -22.10 -16.92 -3.59
CA ARG A 144 -23.43 -16.54 -3.10
C ARG A 144 -23.89 -17.43 -1.94
N ALA A 145 -23.73 -18.74 -2.06
CA ALA A 145 -24.09 -19.68 -0.99
C ALA A 145 -23.32 -19.39 0.30
N TRP A 146 -22.02 -19.12 0.18
CA TRP A 146 -21.21 -18.71 1.33
C TRP A 146 -21.73 -17.43 1.97
N LEU A 147 -22.06 -16.41 1.17
CA LEU A 147 -22.62 -15.16 1.69
C LEU A 147 -23.99 -15.36 2.34
N ASP A 148 -24.87 -16.20 1.78
CA ASP A 148 -26.16 -16.52 2.40
C ASP A 148 -26.00 -17.05 3.83
N GLU A 149 -25.00 -17.90 4.07
CA GLU A 149 -24.72 -18.46 5.40
C GLU A 149 -23.93 -17.52 6.32
N HIS A 150 -23.04 -16.70 5.76
CA HIS A 150 -22.02 -16.03 6.56
C HIS A 150 -22.17 -14.51 6.62
N HIS A 151 -22.88 -13.81 5.74
CA HIS A 151 -22.77 -12.34 5.59
C HIS A 151 -22.97 -11.46 6.85
N GLU A 152 -23.49 -12.00 7.97
CA GLU A 152 -23.72 -11.28 9.23
C GLU A 152 -22.55 -11.35 10.23
N PHE A 153 -21.72 -12.40 10.23
CA PHE A 153 -20.84 -12.71 11.38
C PHE A 153 -19.32 -12.73 11.16
N PRO A 154 -18.73 -13.02 9.97
CA PRO A 154 -17.42 -12.55 9.62
C PRO A 154 -17.47 -11.06 9.28
N THR A 155 -16.59 -10.29 9.90
CA THR A 155 -16.37 -8.88 9.59
C THR A 155 -15.55 -8.69 8.31
N GLU A 156 -14.92 -9.75 7.81
CA GLU A 156 -14.17 -9.77 6.56
C GLU A 156 -14.04 -11.19 5.98
N LEU A 157 -13.77 -11.27 4.67
CA LEU A 157 -13.37 -12.48 3.97
C LEU A 157 -12.27 -12.14 2.97
N LEU A 158 -11.18 -12.90 2.94
CA LEU A 158 -10.23 -12.84 1.85
C LEU A 158 -10.70 -13.77 0.73
N VAL A 159 -11.11 -13.22 -0.40
CA VAL A 159 -11.55 -14.01 -1.56
C VAL A 159 -10.37 -14.19 -2.51
N GLY A 160 -10.03 -15.44 -2.80
CA GLY A 160 -9.02 -15.84 -3.77
C GLY A 160 -9.60 -15.99 -5.17
N PHE A 161 -8.80 -15.62 -6.17
CA PHE A 161 -9.12 -15.69 -7.58
C PHE A 161 -7.97 -16.34 -8.35
N TYR A 162 -8.30 -17.27 -9.25
CA TYR A 162 -7.34 -17.77 -10.24
C TYR A 162 -7.34 -16.87 -11.49
N LYS A 163 -6.15 -16.56 -12.02
CA LYS A 163 -5.99 -15.81 -13.26
C LYS A 163 -6.44 -16.68 -14.45
N LYS A 164 -6.96 -16.04 -15.51
CA LYS A 164 -7.49 -16.74 -16.69
C LYS A 164 -6.52 -17.76 -17.33
N GLY A 165 -5.21 -17.50 -17.24
CA GLY A 165 -4.17 -18.39 -17.78
C GLY A 165 -3.84 -19.64 -16.95
N SER A 166 -4.36 -19.75 -15.72
CA SER A 166 -4.06 -20.87 -14.83
C SER A 166 -4.77 -22.19 -15.18
N GLY A 167 -5.79 -22.14 -16.04
CA GLY A 167 -6.64 -23.30 -16.35
C GLY A 167 -7.55 -23.77 -15.21
N ARG A 168 -7.54 -23.09 -14.04
CA ARG A 168 -8.34 -23.47 -12.88
C ARG A 168 -9.69 -22.76 -12.85
N PRO A 169 -10.80 -23.44 -12.51
CA PRO A 169 -12.10 -22.80 -12.30
C PRO A 169 -12.04 -21.74 -11.20
N SER A 170 -12.63 -20.57 -11.45
CA SER A 170 -12.67 -19.46 -10.50
C SER A 170 -13.86 -18.57 -10.79
N ILE A 171 -14.51 -18.09 -9.74
CA ILE A 171 -15.37 -16.91 -9.82
C ILE A 171 -14.56 -15.75 -10.42
N THR A 172 -15.19 -14.93 -11.24
CA THR A 172 -14.58 -13.71 -11.76
C THR A 172 -14.75 -12.55 -10.78
N TRP A 173 -13.83 -11.59 -10.80
CA TRP A 173 -13.96 -10.40 -9.95
C TRP A 173 -15.30 -9.65 -10.12
N PRO A 174 -15.82 -9.42 -11.34
CA PRO A 174 -17.14 -8.81 -11.52
C PRO A 174 -18.28 -9.62 -10.87
N GLU A 175 -18.27 -10.95 -10.99
CA GLU A 175 -19.28 -11.81 -10.36
C GLU A 175 -19.22 -11.73 -8.83
N ALA A 176 -18.01 -11.67 -8.27
CA ALA A 176 -17.82 -11.51 -6.82
C ALA A 176 -18.32 -10.15 -6.34
N VAL A 177 -18.06 -9.07 -7.09
CA VAL A 177 -18.58 -7.74 -6.75
C VAL A 177 -20.10 -7.72 -6.79
N ASP A 178 -20.73 -8.33 -7.80
CA ASP A 178 -22.20 -8.41 -7.90
C ASP A 178 -22.82 -9.09 -6.68
N GLU A 179 -22.26 -10.24 -6.28
CA GLU A 179 -22.75 -10.92 -5.08
C GLU A 179 -22.48 -10.10 -3.83
N ALA A 180 -21.29 -9.54 -3.65
CA ALA A 180 -21.00 -8.67 -2.51
C ALA A 180 -22.00 -7.51 -2.39
N LEU A 181 -22.36 -6.85 -3.50
CA LEU A 181 -23.38 -5.80 -3.53
C LEU A 181 -24.75 -6.32 -3.08
N CYS A 182 -25.14 -7.54 -3.48
CA CYS A 182 -26.40 -8.16 -3.06
C CYS A 182 -26.53 -8.31 -1.54
N PHE A 183 -25.41 -8.47 -0.82
CA PHE A 183 -25.36 -8.63 0.63
C PHE A 183 -24.88 -7.38 1.38
N GLY A 184 -24.58 -6.28 0.67
CA GLY A 184 -24.14 -5.03 1.28
C GLY A 184 -22.66 -5.01 1.65
N TRP A 185 -21.86 -5.87 0.99
CA TRP A 185 -20.42 -5.97 1.12
C TRP A 185 -19.70 -5.16 0.01
N ILE A 186 -18.40 -4.96 0.18
CA ILE A 186 -17.51 -4.29 -0.78
C ILE A 186 -16.14 -4.97 -0.79
N ASP A 187 -15.50 -4.98 -1.95
CA ASP A 187 -14.12 -5.42 -2.11
C ASP A 187 -13.10 -4.29 -1.84
N GLY A 188 -11.90 -4.72 -1.46
CA GLY A 188 -10.74 -3.86 -1.23
C GLY A 188 -9.72 -3.97 -2.36
N VAL A 189 -8.50 -3.51 -2.07
CA VAL A 189 -7.39 -3.53 -3.03
C VAL A 189 -6.99 -4.97 -3.34
N ARG A 190 -6.83 -5.25 -4.63
CA ARG A 190 -6.29 -6.52 -5.14
C ARG A 190 -4.87 -6.74 -4.65
N LYS A 191 -4.60 -7.88 -4.04
CA LYS A 191 -3.26 -8.33 -3.61
C LYS A 191 -2.83 -9.56 -4.43
N GLY A 192 -1.67 -9.49 -5.07
CA GLY A 192 -1.08 -10.66 -5.74
C GLY A 192 -0.66 -11.71 -4.71
N ILE A 193 -0.93 -12.98 -5.01
CA ILE A 193 -0.46 -14.12 -4.20
C ILE A 193 0.76 -14.74 -4.89
N ASP A 194 0.61 -15.10 -6.18
CA ASP A 194 1.67 -15.63 -7.02
C ASP A 194 1.36 -15.42 -8.52
N GLU A 195 2.05 -16.17 -9.39
CA GLU A 195 1.90 -16.11 -10.85
C GLU A 195 0.49 -16.48 -11.33
N GLU A 196 -0.24 -17.31 -10.60
CA GLU A 196 -1.55 -17.82 -11.00
C GLU A 196 -2.70 -17.23 -10.18
N ARG A 197 -2.42 -16.67 -9.00
CA ARG A 197 -3.43 -16.32 -7.99
C ARG A 197 -3.34 -14.88 -7.53
N TYR A 198 -4.48 -14.32 -7.16
CA TYR A 198 -4.58 -13.06 -6.44
C TYR A 198 -5.77 -13.11 -5.49
N SER A 199 -5.88 -12.16 -4.57
CA SER A 199 -7.02 -12.03 -3.66
C SER A 199 -7.50 -10.60 -3.55
N ASN A 200 -8.78 -10.45 -3.19
CA ASN A 200 -9.35 -9.19 -2.73
C ASN A 200 -9.99 -9.45 -1.36
N ARG A 201 -9.80 -8.51 -0.43
CA ARG A 201 -10.52 -8.55 0.84
C ARG A 201 -11.93 -8.01 0.63
N PHE A 202 -12.94 -8.73 1.09
CA PHE A 202 -14.34 -8.33 1.09
C PHE A 202 -14.79 -8.06 2.52
N THR A 203 -15.56 -6.99 2.73
CA THR A 203 -16.05 -6.58 4.05
C THR A 203 -17.47 -6.03 3.94
N PRO A 204 -18.31 -6.11 5.00
CA PRO A 204 -19.55 -5.36 5.07
C PRO A 204 -19.30 -3.86 4.90
N ARG A 205 -20.14 -3.17 4.11
CA ARG A 205 -20.05 -1.72 3.94
C ARG A 205 -20.39 -1.01 5.25
N LYS A 206 -19.61 0.01 5.59
CA LYS A 206 -19.93 0.93 6.69
C LYS A 206 -20.96 1.96 6.22
N PRO A 207 -21.81 2.53 7.10
CA PRO A 207 -22.80 3.54 6.70
C PRO A 207 -22.20 4.75 5.96
N ARG A 208 -20.95 5.13 6.29
CA ARG A 208 -20.22 6.24 5.65
C ARG A 208 -19.36 5.82 4.46
N SER A 209 -19.49 4.60 3.96
CA SER A 209 -18.73 4.13 2.79
C SER A 209 -19.16 4.86 1.52
N THR A 210 -18.18 5.27 0.71
CA THR A 210 -18.41 5.83 -0.63
C THR A 210 -19.01 4.79 -1.58
N TRP A 211 -19.91 5.22 -2.45
CA TRP A 211 -20.50 4.41 -3.51
C TRP A 211 -20.11 5.00 -4.87
N SER A 212 -19.42 4.23 -5.72
CA SER A 212 -19.15 4.65 -7.10
C SER A 212 -20.43 4.63 -7.93
N ALA A 213 -20.52 5.46 -8.96
CA ALA A 213 -21.65 5.46 -9.90
C ALA A 213 -21.81 4.07 -10.55
N ARG A 214 -20.70 3.39 -10.85
CA ARG A 214 -20.74 2.00 -11.33
C ARG A 214 -21.43 1.04 -10.35
N ASN A 215 -21.13 1.12 -9.06
CA ASN A 215 -21.75 0.24 -8.07
C ASN A 215 -23.23 0.60 -7.85
N ILE A 216 -23.58 1.88 -7.88
CA ILE A 216 -24.98 2.35 -7.79
C ILE A 216 -25.80 1.76 -8.93
N LYS A 217 -25.34 1.96 -10.17
CA LYS A 217 -25.97 1.38 -11.37
C LYS A 217 -26.10 -0.14 -11.24
N ARG A 218 -25.05 -0.81 -10.73
CA ARG A 218 -25.10 -2.26 -10.59
C ARG A 218 -26.11 -2.72 -9.54
N VAL A 219 -26.26 -2.00 -8.43
CA VAL A 219 -27.32 -2.29 -7.44
C VAL A 219 -28.71 -2.13 -8.06
N GLU A 220 -28.94 -1.12 -8.89
CA GLU A 220 -30.22 -0.92 -9.58
C GLU A 220 -30.53 -2.12 -10.51
N GLU A 221 -29.56 -2.54 -11.31
CA GLU A 221 -29.69 -3.72 -12.19
C GLU A 221 -29.94 -5.01 -11.38
N LEU A 222 -29.20 -5.24 -10.31
CA LEU A 222 -29.37 -6.41 -9.43
C LEU A 222 -30.71 -6.39 -8.69
N THR A 223 -31.24 -5.20 -8.40
CA THR A 223 -32.57 -5.02 -7.81
C THR A 223 -33.65 -5.40 -8.83
N ALA A 224 -33.54 -4.91 -10.07
CA ALA A 224 -34.46 -5.27 -11.14
C ALA A 224 -34.45 -6.77 -11.46
N GLN A 225 -33.31 -7.44 -11.26
CA GLN A 225 -33.16 -8.89 -11.39
C GLN A 225 -33.67 -9.68 -10.16
N GLY A 226 -34.12 -9.02 -9.09
CA GLY A 226 -34.57 -9.67 -7.86
C GLY A 226 -33.46 -10.35 -7.05
N ARG A 227 -32.18 -10.04 -7.32
CA ARG A 227 -31.02 -10.73 -6.71
C ARG A 227 -30.62 -10.17 -5.35
N MET A 228 -30.97 -8.92 -5.07
CA MET A 228 -30.62 -8.23 -3.83
C MET A 228 -31.20 -8.95 -2.60
N ARG A 229 -30.40 -9.06 -1.53
CA ARG A 229 -30.84 -9.55 -0.23
C ARG A 229 -31.23 -8.37 0.69
N PRO A 230 -31.95 -8.61 1.80
CA PRO A 230 -32.29 -7.57 2.76
C PRO A 230 -31.08 -6.76 3.26
N ALA A 231 -29.96 -7.45 3.54
CA ALA A 231 -28.72 -6.81 3.97
C ALA A 231 -28.16 -5.81 2.93
N GLY A 232 -28.13 -6.20 1.65
CA GLY A 232 -27.68 -5.31 0.57
C GLY A 232 -28.60 -4.12 0.35
N ARG A 233 -29.92 -4.32 0.41
CA ARG A 233 -30.89 -3.22 0.34
C ARG A 233 -30.71 -2.23 1.49
N LYS A 234 -30.55 -2.74 2.72
CA LYS A 234 -30.31 -1.92 3.91
C LYS A 234 -29.03 -1.09 3.77
N ALA A 235 -27.93 -1.71 3.34
CA ALA A 235 -26.67 -1.02 3.12
C ALA A 235 -26.78 0.06 2.02
N PHE A 236 -27.51 -0.23 0.95
CA PHE A 236 -27.73 0.74 -0.13
C PHE A 236 -28.63 1.91 0.29
N GLN A 237 -29.68 1.66 1.07
CA GLN A 237 -30.55 2.71 1.61
C GLN A 237 -29.85 3.61 2.63
N ALA A 238 -28.94 3.04 3.42
CA ALA A 238 -28.14 3.78 4.39
C ALA A 238 -27.01 4.62 3.77
N ARG A 239 -26.82 4.59 2.45
CA ARG A 239 -25.78 5.39 1.79
C ARG A 239 -26.07 6.88 1.98
N LEU A 240 -25.02 7.65 2.15
CA LEU A 240 -25.10 9.11 2.13
C LEU A 240 -24.99 9.58 0.68
N GLU A 241 -25.97 10.33 0.18
CA GLU A 241 -25.99 10.82 -1.20
C GLU A 241 -24.77 11.72 -1.50
N GLU A 242 -24.34 12.48 -0.50
CA GLU A 242 -23.08 13.24 -0.51
C GLU A 242 -21.81 12.37 -0.62
N ASN A 243 -21.90 11.04 -0.60
CA ASN A 243 -20.78 10.10 -0.80
C ASN A 243 -21.05 9.16 -1.99
N SER A 244 -22.09 9.43 -2.78
CA SER A 244 -22.41 8.76 -4.04
C SER A 244 -21.69 9.46 -5.20
N GLY A 245 -21.02 8.72 -6.09
CA GLY A 245 -20.32 9.27 -7.26
C GLY A 245 -19.02 10.02 -6.97
N ILE A 246 -18.54 10.02 -5.71
CA ILE A 246 -17.27 10.67 -5.29
C ILE A 246 -16.08 9.71 -5.43
N TYR A 247 -16.11 8.79 -6.39
CA TYR A 247 -14.89 8.03 -6.67
C TYR A 247 -13.95 8.88 -7.51
N SER A 248 -12.70 9.03 -7.05
CA SER A 248 -11.69 9.88 -7.69
C SER A 248 -11.44 9.55 -9.17
N TYR A 249 -11.79 8.36 -9.67
CA TYR A 249 -11.66 8.03 -11.09
C TYR A 249 -12.82 8.58 -11.94
N GLU A 250 -14.04 8.64 -11.40
CA GLU A 250 -15.23 9.15 -12.11
C GLU A 250 -15.15 10.67 -12.22
N GLN A 251 -14.66 11.31 -11.15
CA GLN A 251 -14.43 12.74 -11.16
C GLN A 251 -13.24 13.15 -12.04
N ARG A 252 -12.22 12.28 -12.23
CA ARG A 252 -11.17 12.45 -13.25
C ARG A 252 -11.72 12.42 -14.67
N GLU A 253 -12.73 11.60 -14.93
CA GLU A 253 -13.33 11.50 -16.27
C GLU A 253 -14.15 12.73 -16.66
N ALA A 254 -14.80 13.36 -15.67
CA ALA A 254 -15.62 14.57 -15.83
C ALA A 254 -14.84 15.88 -15.52
N ALA A 255 -13.54 15.80 -15.22
CA ALA A 255 -12.75 16.96 -14.82
C ALA A 255 -12.59 17.95 -15.98
N THR A 256 -13.25 19.09 -15.89
CA THR A 256 -13.01 20.27 -16.74
C THR A 256 -12.29 21.34 -15.94
N LEU A 257 -11.50 22.18 -16.61
CA LEU A 257 -10.99 23.41 -15.99
C LEU A 257 -12.16 24.39 -15.82
N PRO A 258 -12.30 25.05 -14.65
CA PRO A 258 -13.12 26.25 -14.54
C PRO A 258 -12.65 27.31 -15.55
N ALA A 259 -13.58 28.10 -16.09
CA ALA A 259 -13.30 29.05 -17.16
C ALA A 259 -12.17 30.03 -16.82
N GLU A 260 -12.07 30.44 -15.55
CA GLU A 260 -11.03 31.35 -15.08
C GLU A 260 -9.64 30.72 -15.09
N LEU A 261 -9.54 29.42 -14.78
CA LEU A 261 -8.27 28.68 -14.81
C LEU A 261 -7.89 28.28 -16.24
N GLU A 262 -8.87 28.01 -17.09
CA GLU A 262 -8.65 27.76 -18.52
C GLU A 262 -8.10 29.01 -19.20
N ALA A 263 -8.71 30.18 -18.99
CA ALA A 263 -8.21 31.45 -19.53
C ALA A 263 -6.77 31.77 -19.08
N GLN A 264 -6.41 31.44 -17.84
CA GLN A 264 -5.02 31.57 -17.36
C GLN A 264 -4.06 30.61 -18.05
N PHE A 265 -4.50 29.38 -18.37
CA PHE A 265 -3.68 28.43 -19.11
C PHE A 265 -3.52 28.88 -20.58
N GLU A 266 -4.60 29.31 -21.22
CA GLU A 266 -4.61 29.80 -22.60
C GLU A 266 -3.76 31.06 -22.80
N ALA A 267 -3.54 31.85 -21.74
CA ALA A 267 -2.65 33.01 -21.76
C ALA A 267 -1.18 32.64 -22.07
N ASN A 268 -0.79 31.36 -21.98
CA ASN A 268 0.46 30.84 -22.51
C ASN A 268 0.20 29.90 -23.71
N PRO A 269 0.27 30.42 -24.96
CA PRO A 269 -0.07 29.66 -26.15
C PRO A 269 0.81 28.43 -26.39
N ALA A 270 2.11 28.50 -26.03
CA ALA A 270 3.03 27.39 -26.20
C ALA A 270 2.70 26.24 -25.25
N ALA A 271 2.44 26.57 -23.98
CA ALA A 271 2.01 25.62 -22.97
C ALA A 271 0.66 24.97 -23.35
N TRP A 272 -0.31 25.78 -23.78
CA TRP A 272 -1.63 25.30 -24.16
C TRP A 272 -1.61 24.36 -25.36
N ALA A 273 -0.89 24.72 -26.42
CA ALA A 273 -0.75 23.89 -27.62
C ALA A 273 -0.10 22.53 -27.29
N TRP A 274 0.96 22.54 -26.48
CA TRP A 274 1.61 21.30 -26.07
C TRP A 274 0.68 20.41 -25.23
N PHE A 275 -0.04 21.01 -24.28
CA PHE A 275 -0.98 20.33 -23.41
C PHE A 275 -2.12 19.68 -24.21
N GLN A 276 -2.73 20.43 -25.15
CA GLN A 276 -3.82 19.93 -25.98
C GLN A 276 -3.40 18.79 -26.91
N ALA A 277 -2.13 18.75 -27.32
CA ALA A 277 -1.55 17.66 -28.10
C ALA A 277 -1.31 16.36 -27.29
N ARG A 278 -1.54 16.36 -25.97
CA ARG A 278 -1.35 15.16 -25.12
C ARG A 278 -2.54 14.19 -25.21
N PRO A 279 -2.32 12.88 -24.97
CA PRO A 279 -3.40 11.90 -24.92
C PRO A 279 -4.52 12.31 -23.96
N PRO A 280 -5.80 12.04 -24.27
CA PRO A 280 -6.94 12.43 -23.42
C PRO A 280 -6.80 12.00 -21.95
N GLY A 281 -6.19 10.84 -21.70
CA GLY A 281 -5.93 10.34 -20.34
C GLY A 281 -5.00 11.24 -19.52
N TYR A 282 -3.92 11.76 -20.13
CA TYR A 282 -3.03 12.69 -19.45
C TYR A 282 -3.72 14.02 -19.18
N ARG A 283 -4.43 14.57 -20.18
CA ARG A 283 -5.15 15.85 -20.04
C ARG A 283 -6.15 15.80 -18.89
N LYS A 284 -6.98 14.75 -18.84
CA LYS A 284 -7.93 14.50 -17.75
C LYS A 284 -7.23 14.40 -16.39
N ALA A 285 -6.15 13.63 -16.29
CA ALA A 285 -5.42 13.44 -15.04
C ALA A 285 -4.78 14.74 -14.53
N ALA A 286 -4.24 15.56 -15.43
CA ALA A 286 -3.64 16.86 -15.12
C ALA A 286 -4.68 17.89 -14.69
N ILE A 287 -5.82 17.99 -15.40
CA ILE A 287 -6.94 18.85 -15.01
C ILE A 287 -7.43 18.45 -13.63
N TRP A 288 -7.65 17.16 -13.39
CA TRP A 288 -8.03 16.66 -12.08
C TRP A 288 -7.01 16.97 -10.99
N TRP A 289 -5.71 16.83 -11.29
CA TRP A 289 -4.65 17.16 -10.35
C TRP A 289 -4.74 18.63 -9.92
N VAL A 290 -5.04 19.55 -10.83
CA VAL A 290 -5.29 20.96 -10.49
C VAL A 290 -6.59 21.11 -9.68
N THR A 291 -7.73 20.68 -10.22
CA THR A 291 -9.06 20.99 -9.68
C THR A 291 -9.39 20.26 -8.37
N SER A 292 -8.82 19.07 -8.15
CA SER A 292 -9.01 18.28 -6.92
C SER A 292 -8.38 18.89 -5.67
N ALA A 293 -7.51 19.91 -5.81
CA ALA A 293 -6.99 20.63 -4.64
C ALA A 293 -8.12 21.36 -3.92
N LYS A 294 -8.20 21.21 -2.58
CA LYS A 294 -9.29 21.79 -1.77
C LYS A 294 -9.18 23.30 -1.58
N LYS A 295 -7.96 23.83 -1.52
CA LYS A 295 -7.68 25.26 -1.34
C LYS A 295 -7.42 25.92 -2.69
N GLU A 296 -7.97 27.10 -2.90
CA GLU A 296 -7.80 27.90 -4.12
C GLU A 296 -6.32 28.20 -4.41
N GLU A 297 -5.57 28.66 -3.41
CA GLU A 297 -4.12 28.87 -3.50
C GLU A 297 -3.37 27.64 -4.04
N THR A 298 -3.78 26.44 -3.62
CA THR A 298 -3.17 25.19 -4.10
C THR A 298 -3.59 24.85 -5.53
N ARG A 299 -4.80 25.21 -5.96
CA ARG A 299 -5.23 25.07 -7.37
C ARG A 299 -4.37 25.96 -8.27
N LEU A 300 -4.21 27.23 -7.90
CA LEU A 300 -3.40 28.19 -8.65
C LEU A 300 -1.94 27.74 -8.78
N ARG A 301 -1.30 27.35 -7.67
CA ARG A 301 0.08 26.83 -7.70
C ARG A 301 0.24 25.58 -8.58
N ARG A 302 -0.75 24.67 -8.56
CA ARG A 302 -0.74 23.48 -9.43
C ARG A 302 -0.95 23.85 -10.89
N LEU A 303 -1.81 24.84 -11.18
CA LEU A 303 -2.00 25.36 -12.53
C LEU A 303 -0.71 25.99 -13.07
N GLU A 304 -0.04 26.84 -12.28
CA GLU A 304 1.26 27.43 -12.65
C GLU A 304 2.30 26.35 -12.95
N THR A 305 2.36 25.31 -12.12
CA THR A 305 3.25 24.16 -12.36
C THR A 305 2.90 23.46 -13.67
N LEU A 306 1.62 23.23 -13.93
CA LEU A 306 1.15 22.60 -15.16
C LEU A 306 1.47 23.45 -16.40
N ILE A 307 1.34 24.78 -16.31
CA ILE A 307 1.70 25.72 -17.39
C ILE A 307 3.21 25.64 -17.64
N ALA A 308 4.04 25.77 -16.61
CA ALA A 308 5.49 25.76 -16.73
C ALA A 308 6.03 24.44 -17.29
N ASP A 309 5.51 23.29 -16.82
CA ASP A 309 5.92 21.99 -17.34
C ASP A 309 5.44 21.77 -18.78
N SER A 310 4.23 22.22 -19.12
CA SER A 310 3.71 22.15 -20.50
C SER A 310 4.53 23.03 -21.46
N GLU A 311 4.88 24.24 -21.05
CA GLU A 311 5.76 25.15 -21.80
C GLU A 311 7.14 24.54 -22.03
N ALA A 312 7.68 23.86 -21.02
CA ALA A 312 8.95 23.14 -21.10
C ALA A 312 8.84 21.77 -21.80
N GLY A 313 7.66 21.41 -22.32
CA GLY A 313 7.42 20.20 -23.08
C GLY A 313 7.43 18.90 -22.28
N ARG A 314 7.15 18.95 -20.97
CA ARG A 314 7.22 17.80 -20.04
C ARG A 314 5.89 17.56 -19.33
N THR A 315 5.70 16.32 -18.87
CA THR A 315 4.55 15.98 -18.03
C THR A 315 4.81 16.43 -16.59
N VAL A 316 3.75 16.81 -15.87
CA VAL A 316 3.88 17.20 -14.46
C VAL A 316 4.36 16.04 -13.61
N ALA A 317 5.32 16.28 -12.71
CA ALA A 317 6.01 15.24 -11.94
C ALA A 317 5.09 14.20 -11.24
N PRO A 318 3.92 14.58 -10.67
CA PRO A 318 3.01 13.59 -10.05
C PRO A 318 2.36 12.62 -11.04
N LEU A 319 2.40 12.93 -12.34
CA LEU A 319 1.82 12.13 -13.43
C LEU A 319 2.89 11.54 -14.36
N THR A 320 4.15 11.88 -14.14
CA THR A 320 5.28 11.26 -14.82
C THR A 320 5.51 9.88 -14.22
N THR A 321 5.48 8.83 -15.05
CA THR A 321 5.95 7.52 -14.60
C THR A 321 7.47 7.56 -14.50
N PRO A 322 8.10 7.08 -13.40
CA PRO A 322 9.55 6.97 -13.35
C PRO A 322 10.03 6.11 -14.51
N SER A 323 11.01 6.59 -15.26
CA SER A 323 11.71 5.74 -16.22
C SER A 323 12.29 4.54 -15.46
N LYS A 324 11.98 3.34 -15.94
CA LYS A 324 12.63 2.11 -15.47
C LYS A 324 14.11 2.12 -15.80
#